data_AF-A0A9X1JQY3-F1
#
_entry.id   AF-A0A9X1JQY3-F1
#
_cell.length_a   1.000
_cell.length_b   1.000
_cell.length_c   1.000
_cell.angle_alpha   90.00
_cell.angle_beta   90.00
_cell.angle_gamma   90.00
#
_symmetry.space_group_name_H-M   'P 1'
#
loop_
_entity.id
_entity.type
_entity.pdbx_description
1 polymer ?
#
loop_
_entity_poly.entity_id
_entity_poly.type
_entity_poly.pdbx_seq_one_letter_code
_entity_poly.pdbx_strand_id
1 'polypeptide(L)'
;MKEHKLNAEGYIDPSTAKRIGMLIAADAIVTGTVDIGLHSLRIRIKIIDTETGLHFAAALRNLPIDENIKVILKDAGFESSVKPEGKRINTNEESNNKRTTNKKCESLKTGDYYFENNSQYSYLIDIKSSVNSYKKTITVSKGQTTALQDLPSGTYTFKMYKNNLRTTAGPTQQGSFRLKSCQSITYSILKSKEYDITDDFYKAVKKKRN
;
A
#
# COMPACT_ATOMS: atom_id res chain seq x y z
N MET A 1 31.44 -27.26 -23.97
CA MET A 1 30.08 -26.84 -24.35
C MET A 1 30.06 -25.32 -24.26
N LYS A 2 29.77 -24.62 -25.37
CA LYS A 2 29.83 -23.16 -25.45
C LYS A 2 28.41 -22.65 -25.20
N GLU A 3 28.16 -22.01 -24.06
CA GLU A 3 26.88 -21.36 -23.77
C GLU A 3 26.49 -20.45 -24.95
N HIS A 4 25.28 -20.63 -25.46
CA HIS A 4 24.71 -19.69 -26.42
C HIS A 4 24.45 -18.38 -25.67
N LYS A 5 25.32 -17.38 -25.89
CA LYS A 5 25.22 -16.01 -25.37
C LYS A 5 24.00 -15.29 -25.95
N LEU A 6 22.80 -15.78 -25.64
CA LEU A 6 21.53 -15.10 -25.90
C LEU A 6 21.35 -14.03 -24.82
N ASN A 7 22.18 -12.99 -24.86
CA ASN A 7 22.03 -11.79 -24.03
C ASN A 7 20.90 -10.92 -24.60
N ALA A 8 19.69 -11.48 -24.71
CA ALA A 8 18.50 -10.74 -25.10
C ALA A 8 17.82 -10.20 -23.83
N GLU A 9 18.37 -9.13 -23.27
CA GLU A 9 17.65 -8.33 -22.29
C GLU A 9 16.75 -7.33 -23.02
N GLY A 10 15.46 -7.28 -22.66
CA GLY A 10 14.50 -6.35 -23.25
C GLY A 10 13.54 -6.96 -24.28
N TYR A 11 13.15 -6.17 -25.29
CA TYR A 11 12.12 -6.54 -26.25
C TYR A 11 12.59 -7.68 -27.17
N ILE A 12 12.00 -8.87 -27.03
CA ILE A 12 12.24 -10.01 -27.93
C ILE A 12 11.45 -9.77 -29.22
N ASP A 13 12.15 -9.58 -30.33
CA ASP A 13 11.54 -9.48 -31.65
C ASP A 13 11.14 -10.87 -32.21
N PRO A 14 10.22 -10.93 -33.18
CA PRO A 14 9.75 -12.19 -33.75
C PRO A 14 10.85 -13.10 -34.32
N SER A 15 11.91 -12.55 -34.91
CA SER A 15 12.99 -13.34 -35.49
C SER A 15 13.86 -13.98 -34.40
N THR A 16 14.07 -13.26 -33.30
CA THR A 16 14.75 -13.78 -32.11
C THR A 16 13.92 -14.86 -31.42
N ALA A 17 12.60 -14.67 -31.28
CA ALA A 17 11.71 -15.67 -30.70
C ALA A 17 11.73 -17.01 -31.48
N LYS A 18 11.67 -16.95 -32.82
CA LYS A 18 11.78 -18.14 -33.68
C LYS A 18 13.12 -18.85 -33.50
N ARG A 19 14.21 -18.09 -33.49
CA ARG A 19 15.56 -18.64 -33.33
C ARG A 19 15.75 -19.30 -31.97
N ILE A 20 15.24 -18.71 -30.89
CA ILE A 20 15.26 -19.30 -29.55
C ILE A 20 14.45 -20.60 -29.56
N GLY A 21 13.22 -20.58 -30.08
CA GLY A 21 12.37 -21.78 -30.18
C GLY A 21 13.03 -22.93 -30.94
N MET A 22 13.71 -22.65 -32.05
CA MET A 22 14.47 -23.66 -32.80
C MET A 22 15.66 -24.22 -32.01
N LEU A 23 16.32 -23.40 -31.18
CA LEU A 23 17.48 -23.81 -30.39
C LEU A 23 17.11 -24.68 -29.19
N ILE A 24 15.96 -24.40 -28.56
CA ILE A 24 15.53 -25.10 -27.33
C ILE A 24 14.32 -26.02 -27.54
N ALA A 25 13.85 -26.16 -28.78
CA ALA A 25 12.65 -26.91 -29.17
C ALA A 25 11.40 -26.58 -28.32
N ALA A 26 11.19 -25.29 -28.01
CA ALA A 26 10.02 -24.82 -27.26
C ALA A 26 8.92 -24.33 -28.21
N ASP A 27 7.65 -24.63 -27.89
CA ASP A 27 6.47 -24.21 -28.64
C ASP A 27 6.08 -22.73 -28.39
N ALA A 28 6.47 -22.19 -27.23
CA ALA A 28 6.18 -20.82 -26.86
C ALA A 28 7.23 -20.24 -25.90
N ILE A 29 7.41 -18.92 -25.96
CA ILE A 29 8.26 -18.14 -25.06
C ILE A 29 7.38 -17.24 -24.20
N VAL A 30 7.53 -17.33 -22.88
CA VAL A 30 6.92 -16.39 -21.94
C VAL A 30 7.94 -15.31 -21.62
N THR A 31 7.62 -14.06 -21.95
CA THR A 31 8.43 -12.89 -21.63
C THR A 31 7.63 -11.91 -20.79
N GLY A 32 8.31 -11.13 -19.96
CA GLY A 32 7.64 -10.14 -19.15
C GLY A 32 8.54 -9.04 -18.64
N THR A 33 7.90 -7.96 -18.20
CA THR A 33 8.55 -6.85 -17.51
C THR A 33 7.92 -6.68 -16.14
N VAL A 34 8.77 -6.30 -15.18
CA VAL A 34 8.36 -5.99 -13.81
C VAL A 34 8.75 -4.54 -13.55
N ASP A 35 7.76 -3.67 -13.43
CA ASP A 35 7.98 -2.28 -13.02
C ASP A 35 7.67 -2.16 -11.51
N ILE A 36 8.67 -1.76 -10.72
CA ILE A 36 8.54 -1.62 -9.27
C ILE A 36 8.16 -0.18 -8.94
N GLY A 37 6.91 0.03 -8.55
CA GLY A 37 6.42 1.30 -8.02
C GLY A 37 6.52 1.38 -6.49
N LEU A 38 6.18 2.55 -5.93
CA LEU A 38 6.30 2.80 -4.49
C LEU A 38 5.37 1.91 -3.61
N HIS A 39 4.25 1.45 -4.15
CA HIS A 39 3.24 0.67 -3.42
C HIS A 39 2.75 -0.56 -4.19
N SER A 40 3.15 -0.69 -5.46
CA SER A 40 2.61 -1.69 -6.35
C SER A 40 3.67 -2.11 -7.36
N LEU A 41 3.64 -3.39 -7.69
CA LEU A 41 4.45 -4.02 -8.69
C LEU A 41 3.58 -4.24 -9.93
N ARG A 42 3.97 -3.66 -11.06
CA ARG A 42 3.27 -3.81 -12.33
C ARG A 42 3.95 -4.91 -13.12
N ILE A 43 3.26 -6.03 -13.31
CA ILE A 43 3.74 -7.15 -14.10
C ILE A 43 3.05 -7.12 -15.45
N ARG A 44 3.85 -7.11 -16.51
CA ARG A 44 3.39 -7.37 -17.87
C ARG A 44 3.98 -8.69 -18.32
N ILE A 45 3.13 -9.62 -18.73
CA ILE A 45 3.52 -10.92 -19.30
C ILE A 45 2.98 -10.99 -20.72
N LYS A 46 3.77 -11.53 -21.64
CA LYS A 46 3.38 -11.83 -23.02
C LYS A 46 3.84 -13.24 -23.35
N ILE A 47 3.04 -13.94 -24.13
CA ILE A 47 3.37 -15.26 -24.67
C ILE A 47 3.56 -15.11 -26.17
N ILE A 48 4.71 -15.56 -26.65
CA ILE A 48 5.12 -15.51 -28.05
C ILE A 48 5.16 -16.93 -28.58
N ASP A 49 4.45 -17.19 -29.66
CA ASP A 49 4.52 -18.44 -30.40
C ASP A 49 5.86 -18.49 -31.15
N THR A 50 6.62 -19.56 -31.00
CA THR A 50 7.98 -19.67 -31.56
C THR A 50 7.99 -20.07 -33.03
N GLU A 51 6.90 -20.55 -33.60
CA GLU A 51 6.80 -20.89 -35.03
C GLU A 51 6.50 -19.64 -35.86
N THR A 52 5.55 -18.84 -35.38
CA THR A 52 5.02 -17.65 -36.06
C THR A 52 5.70 -16.37 -35.60
N GLY A 53 6.25 -16.33 -34.38
CA GLY A 53 6.84 -15.14 -33.75
C GLY A 53 5.79 -14.13 -33.28
N LEU A 54 4.50 -14.51 -33.26
CA LEU A 54 3.39 -13.65 -32.91
C LEU A 54 3.05 -13.74 -31.42
N HIS A 55 2.58 -12.63 -30.85
CA HIS A 55 2.04 -12.62 -29.50
C HIS A 55 0.58 -13.09 -29.54
N PHE A 56 0.26 -14.21 -28.91
CA PHE A 56 -1.11 -14.71 -28.87
C PHE A 56 -1.79 -14.55 -27.51
N ALA A 57 -1.03 -14.20 -26.46
CA ALA A 57 -1.59 -13.85 -25.16
C ALA A 57 -0.76 -12.78 -24.44
N ALA A 58 -1.44 -11.92 -23.68
CA ALA A 58 -0.79 -10.96 -22.81
C ALA A 58 -1.61 -10.71 -21.54
N ALA A 59 -0.93 -10.53 -20.42
CA ALA A 59 -1.52 -10.16 -19.14
C ALA A 59 -0.82 -8.93 -18.56
N LEU A 60 -1.61 -8.03 -17.98
CA LEU A 60 -1.12 -6.92 -17.18
C LEU A 60 -1.80 -6.98 -15.82
N ARG A 61 -1.01 -6.98 -14.75
CA ARG A 61 -1.50 -6.99 -13.37
C ARG A 61 -0.71 -6.02 -12.52
N ASN A 62 -1.42 -5.30 -11.66
CA ASN A 62 -0.84 -4.51 -10.59
C ASN A 62 -1.02 -5.29 -9.30
N LEU A 63 0.09 -5.69 -8.68
CA LEU A 63 0.11 -6.37 -7.41
C LEU A 63 0.49 -5.36 -6.32
N PRO A 64 -0.25 -5.26 -5.20
CA PRO A 64 0.19 -4.47 -4.07
C PRO A 64 1.48 -5.09 -3.49
N ILE A 65 2.46 -4.26 -3.14
CA ILE A 65 3.70 -4.75 -2.51
C ILE A 65 3.42 -5.01 -1.03
N ASP A 66 3.13 -6.27 -0.71
CA ASP A 66 3.00 -6.76 0.66
C ASP A 66 4.33 -7.31 1.21
N GLU A 67 4.30 -7.89 2.41
CA GLU A 67 5.47 -8.47 3.07
C GLU A 67 6.14 -9.57 2.26
N ASN A 68 5.35 -10.45 1.67
CA ASN A 68 5.84 -11.61 0.95
C ASN A 68 6.54 -11.15 -0.33
N ILE A 69 5.93 -10.20 -1.04
CA ILE A 69 6.53 -9.60 -2.24
C ILE A 69 7.80 -8.82 -1.88
N LYS A 70 7.90 -8.18 -0.71
CA LYS A 70 9.14 -7.51 -0.28
C LYS A 70 10.29 -8.48 -0.04
N VAL A 71 10.03 -9.66 0.54
CA VAL A 71 11.05 -10.70 0.71
C VAL A 71 11.54 -11.14 -0.66
N ILE A 72 10.63 -11.46 -1.58
CA ILE A 72 10.96 -11.85 -2.95
C ILE A 72 11.77 -10.76 -3.67
N LEU A 73 11.41 -9.49 -3.52
CA LEU A 73 12.13 -8.37 -4.15
C LEU A 73 13.53 -8.17 -3.56
N LYS A 74 13.73 -8.43 -2.27
CA LYS A 74 15.05 -8.39 -1.64
C LYS A 74 15.93 -9.54 -2.14
N ASP A 75 15.40 -10.75 -2.14
CA ASP A 75 16.12 -11.94 -2.62
C ASP A 75 16.50 -11.83 -4.10
N ALA A 76 15.67 -11.13 -4.89
CA ALA A 76 15.93 -10.85 -6.30
C ALA A 76 16.85 -9.63 -6.56
N GLY A 77 17.44 -9.03 -5.53
CA GLY A 77 18.44 -7.95 -5.67
C GLY A 77 17.87 -6.56 -5.97
N PHE A 78 16.56 -6.32 -5.80
CA PHE A 78 15.93 -5.01 -6.02
C PHE A 78 16.01 -4.08 -4.79
N GLU A 79 17.09 -4.17 -4.01
CA GLU A 79 17.26 -3.53 -2.69
C GLU A 79 17.07 -2.01 -2.70
N SER A 80 17.43 -1.34 -3.80
CA SER A 80 17.30 0.11 -3.98
C SER A 80 15.88 0.58 -4.32
N SER A 81 14.99 -0.34 -4.74
CA SER A 81 13.58 -0.07 -5.05
C SER A 81 12.66 -0.34 -3.85
N VAL A 82 13.10 -1.19 -2.93
CA VAL A 82 12.46 -1.39 -1.63
C VAL A 82 13.05 -0.37 -0.67
N LYS A 83 12.41 0.80 -0.55
CA LYS A 83 12.81 1.77 0.49
C LYS A 83 12.97 0.99 1.82
N PRO A 84 14.12 1.09 2.52
CA PRO A 84 14.26 0.52 3.87
C PRO A 84 13.06 0.99 4.69
N GLU A 85 12.58 0.14 5.61
CA GLU A 85 11.35 0.29 6.41
C GLU A 85 11.25 1.69 7.06
N GLY A 86 10.97 2.69 6.23
CA GLY A 86 10.84 4.07 6.61
C GLY A 86 9.44 4.12 7.14
N LYS A 87 9.34 3.98 8.47
CA LYS A 87 8.17 4.29 9.31
C LYS A 87 6.98 4.71 8.45
N ARG A 88 6.17 3.76 7.97
CA ARG A 88 4.80 4.08 7.56
C ARG A 88 3.93 4.07 8.80
N ILE A 89 4.36 4.95 9.69
CA ILE A 89 3.56 5.63 10.65
C ILE A 89 2.83 6.63 9.75
N ASN A 90 1.50 6.61 9.64
CA ASN A 90 0.79 7.82 9.19
C ASN A 90 1.46 9.02 9.90
N THR A 91 1.60 10.23 9.34
CA THR A 91 2.43 11.29 10.00
C THR A 91 2.08 11.58 11.47
N ASN A 92 0.93 11.09 11.93
CA ASN A 92 0.42 11.22 13.29
C ASN A 92 0.27 9.87 14.04
N GLU A 93 0.84 8.77 13.54
CA GLU A 93 0.92 7.52 14.30
C GLU A 93 2.10 7.55 15.28
N GLU A 94 2.03 6.78 16.36
CA GLU A 94 3.13 6.53 17.27
C GLU A 94 3.06 5.05 17.69
N SER A 95 4.17 4.33 17.53
CA SER A 95 4.28 2.92 17.94
C SER A 95 4.85 2.81 19.35
N ASN A 96 4.24 1.97 20.18
CA ASN A 96 4.73 1.55 21.50
C ASN A 96 4.87 2.67 22.55
N ASN A 97 4.24 3.83 22.38
CA ASN A 97 4.45 4.99 23.25
C ASN A 97 3.58 4.99 24.53
N LYS A 98 3.53 3.88 25.30
CA LYS A 98 2.97 3.71 26.68
C LYS A 98 1.86 2.66 26.88
N ARG A 99 1.36 1.98 25.85
CA ARG A 99 0.27 1.00 25.98
C ARG A 99 0.76 -0.41 25.72
N THR A 100 0.50 -1.31 26.66
CA THR A 100 0.87 -2.74 26.57
C THR A 100 -0.26 -3.53 25.95
N THR A 101 0.08 -4.43 25.03
CA THR A 101 -0.88 -5.38 24.45
C THR A 101 -1.28 -6.45 25.47
N ASN A 102 -2.39 -7.13 25.20
CA ASN A 102 -2.85 -8.30 25.97
C ASN A 102 -1.74 -9.35 26.10
N LYS A 103 -1.58 -9.99 27.27
CA LYS A 103 -0.58 -11.06 27.49
C LYS A 103 -0.74 -12.27 26.56
N LYS A 104 -1.91 -12.42 25.93
CA LYS A 104 -2.21 -13.47 24.94
C LYS A 104 -1.92 -13.06 23.49
N CYS A 105 -1.33 -11.87 23.26
CA CYS A 105 -1.08 -11.35 21.91
C CYS A 105 -0.17 -12.24 21.08
N GLU A 106 0.82 -12.91 21.69
CA GLU A 106 1.75 -13.79 20.96
C GLU A 106 1.04 -15.04 20.43
N SER A 107 0.25 -15.70 21.27
CA SER A 107 -0.46 -16.93 20.90
C SER A 107 -1.62 -16.66 19.93
N LEU A 108 -2.31 -15.54 20.09
CA LEU A 108 -3.42 -15.14 19.23
C LEU A 108 -2.98 -14.36 17.99
N LYS A 109 -1.69 -14.02 17.90
CA LYS A 109 -1.11 -13.16 16.86
C LYS A 109 -1.90 -11.86 16.71
N THR A 110 -2.23 -11.20 17.82
CA THR A 110 -3.02 -9.97 17.85
C THR A 110 -2.18 -8.75 18.26
N GLY A 111 -2.69 -7.56 18.00
CA GLY A 111 -2.18 -6.30 18.55
C GLY A 111 -3.32 -5.32 18.79
N ASP A 112 -2.96 -4.11 19.23
CA ASP A 112 -3.93 -3.05 19.54
C ASP A 112 -3.69 -1.81 18.68
N TYR A 113 -4.79 -1.21 18.21
CA TYR A 113 -4.73 0.03 17.45
C TYR A 113 -5.68 1.08 18.05
N TYR A 114 -5.21 2.31 18.24
CA TYR A 114 -5.96 3.37 18.88
C TYR A 114 -6.13 4.56 17.94
N PHE A 115 -7.34 5.13 17.93
CA PHE A 115 -7.61 6.42 17.31
C PHE A 115 -7.76 7.45 18.41
N GLU A 116 -6.82 8.38 18.53
CA GLU A 116 -6.87 9.50 19.45
C GLU A 116 -7.36 10.75 18.72
N ASN A 117 -8.50 11.30 19.12
CA ASN A 117 -9.08 12.45 18.45
C ASN A 117 -8.74 13.77 19.15
N ASN A 118 -7.65 14.38 18.71
CA ASN A 118 -7.19 15.69 19.20
C ASN A 118 -7.80 16.87 18.39
N SER A 119 -8.79 16.60 17.54
CA SER A 119 -9.49 17.63 16.77
C SER A 119 -10.74 18.15 17.49
N GLN A 120 -11.41 19.14 16.91
CA GLN A 120 -12.68 19.68 17.41
C GLN A 120 -13.93 18.95 16.91
N TYR A 121 -13.78 17.97 16.03
CA TYR A 121 -14.87 17.26 15.37
C TYR A 121 -14.96 15.82 15.86
N SER A 122 -16.14 15.22 15.78
CA SER A 122 -16.31 13.77 15.98
C SER A 122 -16.12 13.04 14.65
N TYR A 123 -15.59 11.82 14.67
CA TYR A 123 -15.40 11.03 13.45
C TYR A 123 -16.09 9.68 13.51
N LEU A 124 -16.76 9.34 12.40
CA LEU A 124 -17.10 7.96 12.06
C LEU A 124 -15.92 7.36 11.29
N ILE A 125 -15.43 6.21 11.72
CA ILE A 125 -14.26 5.55 11.14
C ILE A 125 -14.67 4.15 10.70
N ASP A 126 -14.66 3.92 9.39
CA ASP A 126 -14.85 2.61 8.79
C ASP A 126 -13.50 1.94 8.61
N ILE A 127 -13.24 0.84 9.34
CA ILE A 127 -12.03 0.02 9.24
C ILE A 127 -12.36 -1.28 8.50
N LYS A 128 -11.46 -1.70 7.63
CA LYS A 128 -11.52 -3.02 6.98
C LYS A 128 -10.13 -3.65 6.93
N SER A 129 -10.07 -4.97 7.09
CA SER A 129 -8.87 -5.74 6.78
C SER A 129 -8.72 -5.85 5.26
N SER A 130 -7.46 -5.89 4.82
CA SER A 130 -7.12 -6.09 3.40
C SER A 130 -7.01 -7.57 3.03
N VAL A 131 -6.97 -8.45 4.04
CA VAL A 131 -6.65 -9.88 3.89
C VAL A 131 -7.74 -10.81 4.39
N ASN A 132 -8.62 -10.35 5.27
CA ASN A 132 -9.74 -11.16 5.78
C ASN A 132 -11.06 -10.36 5.75
N SER A 133 -12.15 -11.00 6.18
CA SER A 133 -13.49 -10.42 6.18
C SER A 133 -13.74 -9.38 7.29
N TYR A 134 -12.72 -9.03 8.09
CA TYR A 134 -12.88 -8.08 9.18
C TYR A 134 -13.31 -6.71 8.67
N LYS A 135 -14.42 -6.22 9.20
CA LYS A 135 -14.95 -4.87 8.99
C LYS A 135 -15.52 -4.36 10.29
N LYS A 136 -15.22 -3.12 10.64
CA LYS A 136 -15.74 -2.48 11.85
C LYS A 136 -15.91 -1.00 11.62
N THR A 137 -17.05 -0.46 12.06
CA THR A 137 -17.26 0.98 12.14
C THR A 137 -17.19 1.40 13.60
N ILE A 138 -16.42 2.44 13.89
CA ILE A 138 -16.33 3.04 15.22
C ILE A 138 -16.62 4.54 15.15
N THR A 139 -17.03 5.10 16.27
CA THR A 139 -17.12 6.54 16.47
C THR A 139 -16.05 6.98 17.45
N VAL A 140 -15.39 8.09 17.14
CA VAL A 140 -14.38 8.71 18.01
C VAL A 140 -14.79 10.16 18.24
N SER A 141 -15.33 10.45 19.42
CA SER A 141 -15.78 11.80 19.79
C SER A 141 -14.60 12.76 19.94
N LYS A 142 -14.88 14.06 19.89
CA LYS A 142 -13.88 15.11 20.19
C LYS A 142 -13.16 14.82 21.51
N GLY A 143 -11.83 14.86 21.51
CA GLY A 143 -11.00 14.65 22.70
C GLY A 143 -10.94 13.21 23.21
N GLN A 144 -11.56 12.25 22.50
CA GLN A 144 -11.64 10.86 22.94
C GLN A 144 -10.57 10.00 22.25
N THR A 145 -10.09 8.99 22.97
CA THR A 145 -9.37 7.85 22.35
C THR A 145 -10.27 6.62 22.30
N THR A 146 -10.38 6.00 21.12
CA THR A 146 -11.10 4.72 20.94
C THR A 146 -10.11 3.63 20.54
N ALA A 147 -10.24 2.46 21.17
CA ALA A 147 -9.36 1.31 20.96
C ALA A 147 -9.99 0.24 20.06
N LEU A 148 -9.16 -0.37 19.22
CA LEU A 148 -9.39 -1.63 18.54
C LEU A 148 -8.45 -2.66 19.16
N GLN A 149 -8.95 -3.36 20.17
CA GLN A 149 -8.18 -4.35 20.90
C GLN A 149 -8.20 -5.71 20.22
N ASP A 150 -7.15 -6.49 20.47
CA ASP A 150 -7.00 -7.88 20.03
C ASP A 150 -7.25 -8.04 18.51
N LEU A 151 -6.82 -7.04 17.74
CA LEU A 151 -6.98 -7.02 16.31
C LEU A 151 -5.97 -8.01 15.69
N PRO A 152 -6.39 -8.94 14.82
CA PRO A 152 -5.46 -9.89 14.19
C PRO A 152 -4.31 -9.17 13.49
N SER A 153 -3.10 -9.71 13.60
CA SER A 153 -1.96 -9.17 12.88
C SER A 153 -2.24 -9.14 11.37
N GLY A 154 -1.91 -8.02 10.72
CA GLY A 154 -2.25 -7.83 9.32
C GLY A 154 -2.32 -6.38 8.91
N THR A 155 -2.84 -6.18 7.70
CA THR A 155 -2.94 -4.86 7.06
C THR A 155 -4.39 -4.42 7.02
N TYR A 156 -4.63 -3.22 7.55
CA TYR A 156 -5.93 -2.59 7.64
C TYR A 156 -5.96 -1.29 6.86
N THR A 157 -7.14 -0.93 6.39
CA THR A 157 -7.42 0.37 5.81
C THR A 157 -8.57 1.00 6.57
N PHE A 158 -8.57 2.31 6.67
CA PHE A 158 -9.65 3.05 7.29
C PHE A 158 -10.08 4.25 6.45
N LYS A 159 -11.35 4.61 6.60
CA LYS A 159 -11.97 5.82 6.05
C LYS A 159 -12.64 6.58 7.18
N MET A 160 -12.34 7.87 7.31
CA MET A 160 -12.88 8.73 8.35
C MET A 160 -13.82 9.76 7.75
N TYR A 161 -14.91 10.00 8.46
CA TYR A 161 -15.93 10.97 8.08
C TYR A 161 -16.18 11.94 9.23
N LYS A 162 -16.00 13.23 8.96
CA LYS A 162 -16.21 14.33 9.90
C LYS A 162 -17.68 14.41 10.34
N ASN A 163 -17.89 14.78 11.60
CA ASN A 163 -19.19 14.93 12.25
C ASN A 163 -20.09 13.67 12.19
N ASN A 164 -19.47 12.49 12.09
CA ASN A 164 -20.15 11.21 11.98
C ASN A 164 -21.02 11.03 10.72
N LEU A 165 -20.80 11.83 9.67
CA LEU A 165 -21.63 11.84 8.47
C LEU A 165 -20.91 11.23 7.27
N ARG A 166 -21.39 10.08 6.77
CA ARG A 166 -20.93 9.56 5.47
C ARG A 166 -21.42 10.49 4.36
N THR A 167 -20.51 11.32 3.84
CA THR A 167 -20.85 12.29 2.79
C THR A 167 -20.73 11.67 1.39
N THR A 168 -21.50 12.17 0.44
CA THR A 168 -21.39 11.82 -0.99
C THR A 168 -20.07 12.28 -1.61
N ALA A 169 -19.46 13.34 -1.07
CA ALA A 169 -18.10 13.77 -1.43
C ALA A 169 -17.00 12.80 -0.97
N GLY A 170 -17.37 11.77 -0.20
CA GLY A 170 -16.46 10.74 0.30
C GLY A 170 -15.92 11.03 1.70
N PRO A 171 -14.93 10.23 2.15
CA PRO A 171 -14.32 10.39 3.46
C PRO A 171 -13.40 11.61 3.50
N THR A 172 -13.39 12.31 4.65
CA THR A 172 -12.51 13.46 4.89
C THR A 172 -11.06 13.07 5.06
N GLN A 173 -10.82 11.82 5.49
CA GLN A 173 -9.48 11.27 5.58
C GLN A 173 -9.49 9.76 5.33
N GLN A 174 -8.42 9.25 4.73
CA GLN A 174 -8.24 7.82 4.48
C GLN A 174 -6.81 7.44 4.84
N GLY A 175 -6.62 6.22 5.30
CA GLY A 175 -5.30 5.72 5.65
C GLY A 175 -5.26 4.20 5.67
N SER A 176 -4.05 3.70 5.89
CA SER A 176 -3.78 2.30 6.13
C SER A 176 -2.84 2.17 7.31
N PHE A 177 -2.99 1.10 8.08
CA PHE A 177 -2.04 0.74 9.11
C PHE A 177 -1.74 -0.74 9.04
N ARG A 178 -0.58 -1.10 9.57
CA ARG A 178 -0.17 -2.48 9.70
C ARG A 178 0.11 -2.80 11.14
N LEU A 179 -0.45 -3.90 11.61
CA LEU A 179 -0.33 -4.34 12.98
C LEU A 179 0.47 -5.64 13.03
N LYS A 180 1.61 -5.61 13.73
CA LYS A 180 2.39 -6.80 14.07
C LYS A 180 1.87 -7.39 15.38
N SER A 181 2.21 -8.65 15.63
CA SER A 181 1.86 -9.32 16.89
C SER A 181 2.45 -8.56 18.08
N CYS A 182 1.65 -8.40 19.13
CA CYS A 182 2.00 -7.64 20.33
C CYS A 182 2.42 -6.19 20.09
N GLN A 183 1.99 -5.62 18.96
CA GLN A 183 2.22 -4.22 18.67
C GLN A 183 1.04 -3.37 19.15
N SER A 184 1.37 -2.21 19.70
CA SER A 184 0.41 -1.17 20.07
C SER A 184 0.69 0.10 19.29
N ILE A 185 -0.28 0.57 18.51
CA ILE A 185 -0.14 1.76 17.65
C ILE A 185 -1.24 2.75 17.98
N THR A 186 -0.89 4.01 18.21
CA THR A 186 -1.86 5.10 18.35
C THR A 186 -1.77 6.00 17.13
N TYR A 187 -2.91 6.35 16.54
CA TYR A 187 -3.04 7.35 15.49
C TYR A 187 -3.75 8.58 16.01
N SER A 188 -3.06 9.71 15.98
CA SER A 188 -3.55 11.02 16.38
C SER A 188 -4.27 11.70 15.22
N ILE A 189 -5.57 11.91 15.39
CA ILE A 189 -6.38 12.72 14.49
C ILE A 189 -6.16 14.17 14.89
N LEU A 190 -5.24 14.81 14.17
CA LEU A 190 -4.91 16.20 14.39
C LEU A 190 -5.97 17.12 13.78
N LYS A 191 -6.01 18.36 14.25
CA LYS A 191 -6.81 19.42 13.64
C LYS A 191 -6.41 19.50 12.16
N SER A 192 -7.35 19.25 11.24
CA SER A 192 -7.13 19.62 9.84
C SER A 192 -6.83 21.11 9.85
N LYS A 193 -5.68 21.52 9.32
CA LYS A 193 -5.58 22.90 8.83
C LYS A 193 -6.67 22.99 7.76
N GLU A 194 -7.83 23.52 8.12
CA GLU A 194 -8.68 24.16 7.13
C GLU A 194 -7.75 25.17 6.49
N TYR A 195 -7.28 24.87 5.27
CA TYR A 195 -6.75 25.90 4.41
C TYR A 195 -7.95 26.79 4.17
N ASP A 196 -8.09 27.80 5.03
CA ASP A 196 -9.11 28.80 4.89
C ASP A 196 -8.68 29.62 3.67
N ILE A 197 -9.11 29.16 2.50
CA ILE A 197 -8.77 29.73 1.19
C ILE A 197 -9.13 31.23 1.18
N THR A 198 -10.02 31.65 2.08
CA THR A 198 -10.39 33.04 2.30
C THR A 198 -9.23 33.87 2.86
N ASP A 199 -8.42 33.36 3.80
CA ASP A 199 -7.40 34.17 4.50
C ASP A 199 -6.17 34.47 3.62
N ASP A 200 -5.74 33.50 2.79
CA ASP A 200 -4.64 33.71 1.84
C ASP A 200 -5.05 34.58 0.64
N PHE A 201 -6.32 34.49 0.19
CA PHE A 201 -6.83 35.39 -0.84
C PHE A 201 -6.93 36.83 -0.33
N TYR A 202 -7.42 37.04 0.90
CA TYR A 202 -7.46 38.37 1.51
C TYR A 202 -6.06 38.96 1.74
N LYS A 203 -5.07 38.15 2.15
CA LYS A 203 -3.66 38.58 2.27
C LYS A 203 -3.04 38.92 0.92
N ALA A 204 -3.32 38.14 -0.13
CA ALA A 204 -2.84 38.41 -1.47
C ALA A 204 -3.45 39.68 -2.09
N VAL A 205 -4.74 39.95 -1.82
CA VAL A 205 -5.42 41.18 -2.26
C VAL A 205 -4.92 42.41 -1.51
N LYS A 206 -4.63 42.29 -0.20
CA LYS A 206 -4.07 43.41 0.59
C LYS A 206 -2.65 43.76 0.15
N LYS A 207 -1.83 42.79 -0.25
CA LYS A 207 -0.45 42.99 -0.70
C LYS A 207 -0.35 43.65 -2.09
N LYS A 208 -1.44 43.67 -2.88
CA LYS A 208 -1.52 44.38 -4.18
C LYS A 208 -2.03 45.82 -4.07
N ARG A 209 -2.37 46.30 -2.87
CA ARG A 209 -2.91 47.65 -2.62
C ARG A 209 -1.95 48.59 -1.89
N ASN A 210 -0.70 48.18 -1.66
CA ASN A 210 0.39 49.04 -1.18
C ASN A 210 1.49 49.09 -2.22
#